data_AF-A0A246J0U4-F1
#
_entry.id   AF-A0A246J0U4-F1
#
_cell.length_a   1.000
_cell.length_b   1.000
_cell.length_c   1.000
_cell.angle_alpha   90.00
_cell.angle_beta   90.00
_cell.angle_gamma   90.00
#
_symmetry.space_group_name_H-M   'P 1'
#
loop_
_entity.id
_entity.type
_entity.pdbx_description
1 polymer ?
#
loop_
_entity_poly.entity_id
_entity_poly.type
_entity_poly.pdbx_seq_one_letter_code
_entity_poly.pdbx_strand_id
1 'polypeptide(L)' 'MKCPVCGLAEMALDTRDAAHVYKGRTVVIPAVTGDHCPACDECLTEHRETDKIIQAVNELSKQVDAPA' A
#
# COMPACT_ATOMS: atom_id res chain seq x y z
N MET A 1 -10.39 5.32 -13.71
CA MET A 1 -10.21 6.80 -13.73
C MET A 1 -8.73 7.13 -13.92
N LYS A 2 -8.34 8.35 -14.34
CA LYS A 2 -6.90 8.73 -14.33
C LYS A 2 -6.33 8.68 -12.92
N CYS A 3 -5.07 8.28 -12.79
CA CYS A 3 -4.37 8.24 -11.51
C CYS A 3 -4.36 9.64 -10.86
N PRO A 4 -4.83 9.78 -9.60
CA PRO A 4 -4.87 11.07 -8.92
C PRO A 4 -3.48 11.58 -8.50
N VAL A 5 -2.47 10.70 -8.45
CA VAL A 5 -1.11 11.04 -8.03
C VAL A 5 -0.24 11.50 -9.20
N CYS A 6 -0.16 10.73 -10.28
CA CYS A 6 0.70 11.08 -11.42
C CYS A 6 -0.06 11.66 -12.63
N GLY A 7 -1.35 11.36 -12.79
CA GLY A 7 -2.14 11.78 -13.96
C GLY A 7 -1.76 11.11 -15.29
N LEU A 8 -0.75 10.22 -15.31
CA LEU A 8 -0.15 9.67 -16.54
C LEU A 8 -0.87 8.43 -17.10
N ALA A 9 -1.50 7.64 -16.26
CA ALA A 9 -2.17 6.40 -16.65
C ALA A 9 -3.58 6.29 -16.07
N GLU A 10 -4.41 5.47 -16.70
CA GLU A 10 -5.66 5.03 -16.10
C GLU A 10 -5.38 3.99 -15.00
N MET A 11 -6.07 4.16 -13.88
CA MET A 11 -6.13 3.18 -12.82
C MET A 11 -6.82 1.91 -13.34
N ALA A 12 -6.26 0.75 -13.02
CA ALA A 12 -6.81 -0.54 -13.40
C ALA A 12 -6.91 -1.47 -12.18
N LEU A 13 -8.03 -2.19 -12.07
CA LEU A 13 -8.20 -3.21 -11.03
C LEU A 13 -7.13 -4.30 -11.19
N ASP A 14 -6.33 -4.49 -10.15
CA ASP A 14 -5.25 -5.47 -10.10
C ASP A 14 -5.11 -6.03 -8.67
N THR A 15 -4.35 -7.10 -8.51
CA THR A 15 -3.99 -7.67 -7.20
C THR A 15 -2.50 -8.00 -7.17
N ARG A 16 -1.77 -7.31 -6.31
CA ARG A 16 -0.32 -7.45 -6.20
C ARG A 16 0.17 -7.13 -4.79
N ASP A 17 1.42 -7.46 -4.53
CA ASP A 17 2.05 -7.14 -3.26
C ASP A 17 2.30 -5.63 -3.17
N ALA A 18 1.99 -5.04 -2.02
CA ALA A 18 2.22 -3.63 -1.74
C ALA A 18 3.30 -3.48 -0.67
N ALA A 19 4.35 -2.70 -0.95
CA ALA A 19 5.40 -2.41 0.01
C ALA A 19 5.13 -1.08 0.72
N HIS A 20 5.28 -1.05 2.04
CA HIS A 20 5.22 0.18 2.83
C HIS A 20 6.49 0.35 3.66
N VAL A 21 7.02 1.57 3.68
CA VAL A 21 8.23 1.92 4.44
C VAL A 21 7.86 2.74 5.67
N TYR A 22 8.30 2.31 6.85
CA TYR A 22 8.16 3.04 8.10
C TYR A 22 9.53 3.17 8.80
N LYS A 23 9.99 4.42 8.99
CA LYS A 23 11.32 4.73 9.57
C LYS A 23 12.47 3.89 8.99
N GLY A 24 12.48 3.69 7.68
CA GLY A 24 13.51 2.91 6.96
C GLY A 24 13.35 1.39 7.00
N ARG A 25 12.34 0.86 7.69
CA ARG A 25 11.98 -0.56 7.66
C ARG A 25 10.82 -0.78 6.70
N THR A 26 10.85 -1.87 5.96
CA THR A 26 9.83 -2.19 4.94
C THR A 26 8.98 -3.36 5.42
N VAL A 27 7.67 -3.25 5.23
CA VAL A 27 6.73 -4.38 5.29
C VAL A 27 6.14 -4.59 3.89
N VAL A 28 6.01 -5.85 3.49
CA VAL A 28 5.32 -6.24 2.26
C VAL A 28 3.96 -6.81 2.66
N ILE A 29 2.89 -6.17 2.19
CA ILE A 29 1.52 -6.61 2.36
C ILE A 29 1.15 -7.45 1.13
N PRO A 30 0.95 -8.76 1.27
CA PRO A 30 0.72 -9.63 0.12
C PRO A 30 -0.69 -9.46 -0.45
N ALA A 31 -0.82 -9.63 -1.76
CA ALA A 31 -2.10 -9.74 -2.47
C ALA A 31 -3.12 -8.64 -2.12
N VAL A 32 -2.70 -7.38 -2.20
CA VAL A 32 -3.58 -6.21 -2.06
C VAL A 32 -4.34 -6.04 -3.36
N THR A 33 -5.67 -6.13 -3.29
CA THR A 33 -6.55 -5.87 -4.41
C THR A 33 -6.96 -4.40 -4.42
N GLY A 34 -6.85 -3.75 -5.57
CA GLY A 34 -7.28 -2.37 -5.71
C GLY A 34 -7.14 -1.87 -7.13
N ASP A 35 -7.55 -0.63 -7.33
CA ASP A 35 -7.19 0.09 -8.54
C ASP A 35 -5.71 0.47 -8.42
N HIS A 36 -4.87 -0.06 -9.32
CA HIS A 36 -3.45 0.20 -9.35
C HIS A 36 -3.07 1.06 -10.57
N CYS A 37 -2.17 2.02 -10.36
CA CYS A 37 -1.57 2.79 -11.41
C CYS A 37 -0.35 2.04 -11.99
N PRO A 38 -0.33 1.70 -13.29
CA PRO A 38 0.80 1.02 -13.89
C PRO A 38 2.03 1.93 -14.12
N ALA A 39 1.90 3.26 -13.90
CA ALA A 39 2.97 4.22 -14.15
C ALA A 39 3.77 4.61 -12.89
N CYS A 40 3.13 4.66 -11.72
CA CYS A 40 3.75 5.14 -10.48
C CYS A 40 3.43 4.29 -9.25
N ASP A 41 2.79 3.14 -9.46
CA ASP A 41 2.41 2.18 -8.43
C ASP A 41 1.40 2.61 -7.37
N GLU A 42 0.77 3.78 -7.54
CA GLU A 42 -0.33 4.23 -6.69
C GLU A 42 -1.44 3.17 -6.62
N CYS A 43 -2.03 3.00 -5.44
CA CYS A 43 -3.09 2.03 -5.20
C CYS A 43 -4.28 2.70 -4.50
N LEU A 44 -5.47 2.57 -5.08
CA LEU A 44 -6.72 2.97 -4.46
C LEU A 44 -7.45 1.70 -4.01
N THR A 45 -7.56 1.54 -2.70
CA THR A 45 -8.16 0.37 -2.05
C THR A 45 -9.53 0.68 -1.48
N GLU A 46 -10.39 -0.34 -1.50
CA GLU A 46 -11.61 -0.35 -0.68
C GLU A 46 -11.27 -0.59 0.80
N HIS A 47 -12.23 -0.27 1.67
CA HIS A 47 -12.08 -0.29 3.13
C HIS A 47 -11.39 -1.56 3.66
N ARG A 48 -11.78 -2.75 3.18
CA ARG A 48 -11.21 -4.02 3.65
C ARG A 48 -9.71 -4.14 3.39
N GLU A 49 -9.25 -3.69 2.24
CA GLU A 49 -7.83 -3.75 1.87
C GLU A 49 -7.04 -2.67 2.60
N THR A 50 -7.66 -1.49 2.78
CA THR A 50 -7.12 -0.42 3.62
C THR A 50 -6.90 -0.89 5.06
N ASP A 51 -7.86 -1.62 5.66
CA ASP A 51 -7.73 -2.14 7.02
C ASP A 51 -6.54 -3.11 7.17
N LYS A 52 -6.32 -3.99 6.17
CA LYS A 52 -5.16 -4.89 6.16
C LYS A 52 -3.84 -4.13 6.10
N ILE A 53 -3.77 -3.11 5.24
CA ILE A 53 -2.57 -2.27 5.11
C ILE A 53 -2.30 -1.54 6.43
N ILE A 54 -3.33 -0.90 7.01
CA ILE A 54 -3.22 -0.19 8.29
C ILE A 54 -2.77 -1.15 9.40
N GLN A 55 -3.32 -2.36 9.47
CA GLN A 55 -2.91 -3.37 10.44
C GLN A 55 -1.42 -3.71 10.28
N ALA A 56 -0.95 -4.01 9.07
CA ALA A 56 0.44 -4.37 8.80
C ALA A 56 1.41 -3.22 9.13
N VAL A 57 1.06 -1.98 8.78
CA VAL A 57 1.87 -0.80 9.09
C VAL A 57 1.89 -0.51 10.59
N ASN A 58 0.77 -0.71 11.29
CA ASN A 58 0.69 -0.57 12.75
C ASN A 58 1.50 -1.64 13.49
N GLU A 59 1.53 -2.86 12.95
CA GLU A 59 2.37 -3.91 13.51
C GLU A 59 3.85 -3.60 13.29
N LEU A 60 4.23 -3.15 12.09
CA LEU A 60 5.58 -2.69 11.80
C LEU A 60 5.98 -1.52 12.71
N SER A 61 5.11 -0.52 12.90
CA SER A 61 5.44 0.64 13.73
C SER A 61 5.68 0.27 15.18
N LYS A 62 4.86 -0.63 15.75
CA LYS A 62 5.08 -1.18 17.11
C LYS A 62 6.43 -1.91 17.22
N GLN A 63 6.79 -2.71 16.22
CA GLN A 63 8.08 -3.43 16.22
C GLN A 63 9.27 -2.48 16.10
N VAL A 64 9.15 -1.42 15.31
CA VAL A 64 10.22 -0.44 15.08
C VAL A 64 10.40 0.51 16.26
N ASP A 65 9.30 0.87 16.92
CA ASP A 65 9.31 1.82 18.04
C ASP A 65 9.45 1.14 19.41
N ALA A 66 9.49 -0.19 19.46
CA ALA A 66 9.75 -0.93 20.68
C ALA A 66 11.12 -0.53 21.26
N PRO A 67 11.19 -0.19 22.56
CA PRO A 67 12.46 0.03 23.22
C PRO A 67 13.31 -1.26 23.17
N ALA A 68 14.62 -1.09 23.06
CA ALA A 68 15.59 -2.19 23.07
C ALA A 68 15.66 -2.90 24.43
#